data_AF-A0A1I0M3F0-F1
#
_entry.id   AF-A0A1I0M3F0-F1
#
_cell.length_a   1.000
_cell.length_b   1.000
_cell.length_c   1.000
_cell.angle_alpha   90.00
_cell.angle_beta   90.00
_cell.angle_gamma   90.00
#
_symmetry.space_group_name_H-M   'P 1'
#
loop_
_entity.id
_entity.type
_entity.pdbx_description
1 polymer ?
#
loop_
_entity_poly.entity_id
_entity_poly.type
_entity_poly.pdbx_seq_one_letter_code
_entity_poly.pdbx_strand_id
1 'polypeptide(L)'
;MRNLVKRAFATAMTASFIFGACGCSFLKDAAPDEVLDAADAYAKLIADCNLSKMKKASDKDFDKKTEDWAELLDFSEGDIYNDNAAAFAAAVADTIAYEIDEESVEASTKKGAGSVDVIFTMADYEDLLDDDEITDIDMLTDAIEDADTQEIKVTLEFEGEDGDWLVTNYDKVFDKVYVFTDVTEITYRLPIADCLDYTQWNGCDNNANDGYYTNTTYIDFEMYCDWSIVDVTEIYYTVEFGGSEIYRLDGSNLGYFQTGLPGAPLDDSGYYLADGDYVITFYDAVDDSVIVSGTAHVSVDVAPEPTPVPTPDNDDSLIATDCYVGRQGEIEYYYDYGPELIANVDNTTASWYEYGSDYGVPNGTYPAGTTTIQFSFKVNEEMDVEYKAFYLSDGYVSSSYVVLGREAAELSTYGNGTYADCNIDITDTGSGYYVIGVYEAGAADSDPCIVAVCYVE
;
A
#
# COMPACT_ATOMS: atom_id res chain seq x y z
N MET A 1 -33.76 9.41 -16.27
CA MET A 1 -34.77 9.61 -17.35
C MET A 1 -34.17 10.61 -18.36
N ARG A 2 -33.18 10.13 -19.11
CA ARG A 2 -32.48 10.85 -20.19
C ARG A 2 -32.70 10.04 -21.47
N ASN A 3 -32.99 10.74 -22.55
CA ASN A 3 -33.64 10.28 -23.77
C ASN A 3 -32.72 9.29 -24.53
N LEU A 4 -33.07 8.04 -24.83
CA LEU A 4 -34.06 7.62 -25.84
C LEU A 4 -33.89 8.31 -27.22
N VAL A 5 -32.65 8.58 -27.63
CA VAL A 5 -32.29 8.77 -29.05
C VAL A 5 -31.70 7.45 -29.53
N LYS A 6 -32.59 6.52 -29.86
CA LYS A 6 -32.22 5.24 -30.49
C LYS A 6 -31.69 5.50 -31.90
N ARG A 7 -30.45 5.06 -32.14
CA ARG A 7 -29.93 4.43 -33.37
C ARG A 7 -30.59 4.92 -34.66
N ALA A 8 -29.94 5.91 -35.27
CA ALA A 8 -30.04 6.18 -36.70
C ALA A 8 -28.65 6.50 -37.26
N PHE A 9 -27.66 5.63 -37.01
CA PHE A 9 -26.62 5.46 -38.02
C PHE A 9 -27.33 4.88 -39.23
N ALA A 10 -27.68 5.79 -40.13
CA ALA A 10 -28.23 5.46 -41.41
C ALA A 10 -27.26 4.50 -42.07
N THR A 11 -27.63 3.22 -42.10
CA THR A 11 -27.19 2.25 -43.10
C THR A 11 -27.54 2.83 -44.47
N ALA A 12 -26.75 3.78 -44.93
CA ALA A 12 -26.80 4.35 -46.26
C ALA A 12 -25.92 3.55 -47.23
N MET A 13 -25.49 2.34 -46.87
CA MET A 13 -25.08 1.36 -47.86
C MET A 13 -26.32 0.67 -48.41
N THR A 14 -26.98 1.36 -49.33
CA THR A 14 -27.75 0.70 -50.38
C THR A 14 -26.74 -0.08 -51.23
N ALA A 15 -26.32 -1.26 -50.74
CA ALA A 15 -25.56 -2.23 -51.50
C ALA A 15 -26.46 -2.70 -52.67
N SER A 16 -26.41 -1.93 -53.74
CA SER A 16 -26.88 -2.36 -55.05
C SER A 16 -25.93 -3.45 -55.49
N PHE A 17 -26.24 -4.69 -55.13
CA PHE A 17 -25.69 -5.86 -55.80
C PHE A 17 -26.06 -5.79 -57.29
N ILE A 18 -25.19 -5.18 -58.09
CA ILE A 18 -25.14 -5.36 -59.54
C ILE A 18 -24.02 -6.37 -59.82
N PHE A 19 -24.18 -7.59 -59.30
CA PHE A 19 -23.65 -8.76 -59.99
C PHE A 19 -24.65 -9.13 -61.08
N GLY A 20 -24.61 -8.43 -62.22
CA GLY A 20 -25.61 -8.68 -63.26
C GLY A 20 -25.61 -7.75 -64.46
N ALA A 21 -24.48 -7.56 -65.15
CA ALA A 21 -24.50 -7.33 -66.60
C ALA A 21 -23.11 -7.57 -67.21
N CYS A 22 -22.86 -8.81 -67.63
CA CYS A 22 -21.96 -9.04 -68.75
C CYS A 22 -22.46 -8.24 -69.96
N GLY A 23 -21.60 -7.35 -70.47
CA GLY A 23 -21.67 -6.87 -71.84
C GLY A 23 -22.31 -5.50 -72.03
N CYS A 24 -21.46 -4.46 -72.07
CA CYS A 24 -21.36 -3.49 -73.17
C CYS A 24 -20.48 -2.29 -72.76
N SER A 25 -19.18 -2.31 -73.09
CA SER A 25 -18.39 -1.14 -73.53
C SER A 25 -16.99 -1.58 -73.98
N PHE A 26 -16.93 -2.23 -75.15
CA PHE A 26 -15.71 -2.25 -75.94
C PHE A 26 -15.36 -0.80 -76.32
N LEU A 27 -14.16 -0.31 -75.95
CA LEU A 27 -13.46 0.91 -76.42
C LEU A 27 -13.33 2.13 -75.48
N LYS A 28 -13.31 1.94 -74.16
CA LYS A 28 -12.58 2.82 -73.23
C LYS A 28 -11.69 1.94 -72.35
N ASP A 29 -10.51 2.44 -71.99
CA ASP A 29 -9.51 1.72 -71.22
C ASP A 29 -10.16 1.08 -69.99
N ALA A 30 -10.32 -0.25 -69.97
CA ALA A 30 -10.99 -0.97 -68.88
C ALA A 30 -10.13 -1.04 -67.60
N ALA A 31 -8.92 -0.48 -67.63
CA ALA A 31 -7.97 -0.54 -66.53
C ALA A 31 -8.43 0.24 -65.28
N PRO A 32 -9.00 1.47 -65.37
CA PRO A 32 -9.50 2.20 -64.20
C PRO A 32 -10.68 1.49 -63.52
N ASP A 33 -11.67 1.01 -64.29
CA ASP A 33 -12.81 0.26 -63.73
C ASP A 33 -12.32 -1.01 -63.00
N GLU A 34 -11.36 -1.75 -63.59
CA GLU A 34 -10.75 -2.93 -62.96
C GLU A 34 -9.96 -2.60 -61.69
N VAL A 35 -9.29 -1.43 -61.62
CA VAL A 35 -8.60 -0.94 -60.41
C VAL A 35 -9.59 -0.53 -59.33
N LEU A 36 -10.69 0.14 -59.69
CA LEU A 36 -11.76 0.53 -58.76
C LEU A 36 -12.42 -0.71 -58.14
N ASP A 37 -12.74 -1.72 -58.95
CA ASP A 37 -13.29 -2.99 -58.47
C ASP A 37 -12.32 -3.70 -57.50
N ALA A 38 -11.02 -3.68 -57.79
CA ALA A 38 -9.99 -4.27 -56.93
C ALA A 38 -9.82 -3.49 -55.62
N ALA A 39 -9.93 -2.16 -55.66
CA ALA A 39 -9.88 -1.31 -54.49
C ALA A 39 -11.10 -1.45 -53.59
N ASP A 40 -12.31 -1.53 -54.15
CA ASP A 40 -13.53 -1.83 -53.39
C ASP A 40 -13.42 -3.19 -52.71
N ALA A 41 -13.00 -4.20 -53.46
CA ALA A 41 -12.77 -5.52 -52.92
C ALA A 41 -11.74 -5.47 -51.78
N TYR A 42 -10.59 -4.82 -51.95
CA TYR A 42 -9.53 -4.80 -50.94
C TYR A 42 -9.89 -3.96 -49.72
N ALA A 43 -10.44 -2.75 -49.90
CA ALA A 43 -10.86 -1.87 -48.81
C ALA A 43 -11.94 -2.52 -47.94
N LYS A 44 -12.85 -3.30 -48.56
CA LYS A 44 -13.78 -4.15 -47.82
C LYS A 44 -13.07 -5.19 -46.96
N LEU A 45 -12.01 -5.83 -47.46
CA LEU A 45 -11.28 -6.83 -46.70
C LEU A 45 -10.49 -6.22 -45.54
N ILE A 46 -10.04 -4.97 -45.68
CA ILE A 46 -9.50 -4.18 -44.57
C ILE A 46 -10.62 -3.94 -43.53
N ALA A 47 -11.77 -3.41 -43.93
CA ALA A 47 -12.88 -3.15 -43.01
C ALA A 47 -13.41 -4.44 -42.32
N ASP A 48 -13.44 -5.56 -43.04
CA ASP A 48 -13.85 -6.87 -42.52
C ASP A 48 -12.72 -7.62 -41.76
N CYS A 49 -11.54 -7.02 -41.57
CA CYS A 49 -10.34 -7.63 -40.98
C CYS A 49 -9.97 -9.02 -41.58
N ASN A 50 -10.25 -9.24 -42.87
CA ASN A 50 -10.21 -10.59 -43.46
C ASN A 50 -8.83 -10.94 -44.07
N LEU A 51 -7.87 -11.25 -43.19
CA LEU A 51 -6.47 -11.49 -43.58
C LEU A 51 -6.29 -12.57 -44.65
N SER A 52 -7.08 -13.65 -44.58
CA SER A 52 -6.98 -14.76 -45.54
C SER A 52 -7.31 -14.36 -46.98
N LYS A 53 -8.19 -13.36 -47.15
CA LYS A 53 -8.57 -12.81 -48.44
C LYS A 53 -7.67 -11.62 -48.82
N MET A 54 -7.26 -10.79 -47.85
CA MET A 54 -6.27 -9.73 -48.08
C MET A 54 -5.02 -10.32 -48.74
N LYS A 55 -4.49 -11.41 -48.17
CA LYS A 55 -3.37 -12.17 -48.75
C LYS A 55 -3.52 -12.54 -50.22
N LYS A 56 -4.74 -12.83 -50.69
CA LYS A 56 -5.00 -13.21 -52.10
C LYS A 56 -5.12 -12.00 -53.02
N ALA A 57 -5.43 -10.84 -52.46
CA ALA A 57 -5.59 -9.57 -53.16
C ALA A 57 -4.35 -8.67 -53.03
N SER A 58 -3.34 -9.09 -52.27
CA SER A 58 -2.03 -8.47 -52.18
C SER A 58 -0.99 -9.22 -53.01
N ASP A 59 0.14 -8.58 -53.26
CA ASP A 59 1.26 -9.22 -53.92
C ASP A 59 1.89 -10.35 -53.07
N LYS A 60 2.82 -11.09 -53.67
CA LYS A 60 3.52 -12.21 -53.03
C LYS A 60 4.39 -11.82 -51.83
N ASP A 61 4.77 -10.55 -51.67
CA ASP A 61 5.59 -10.13 -50.53
C ASP A 61 4.75 -10.08 -49.24
N PHE A 62 3.42 -9.98 -49.37
CA PHE A 62 2.47 -10.12 -48.27
C PHE A 62 2.60 -11.44 -47.51
N ASP A 63 2.97 -12.52 -48.19
CA ASP A 63 3.17 -13.85 -47.59
C ASP A 63 4.12 -13.81 -46.38
N LYS A 64 5.09 -12.89 -46.40
CA LYS A 64 6.09 -12.71 -45.34
C LYS A 64 5.55 -11.99 -44.10
N LYS A 65 4.40 -11.33 -44.21
CA LYS A 65 3.75 -10.53 -43.16
C LYS A 65 2.48 -11.17 -42.60
N THR A 66 1.98 -12.20 -43.28
CA THR A 66 0.71 -12.84 -42.90
C THR A 66 0.75 -13.42 -41.48
N GLU A 67 1.88 -13.93 -41.00
CA GLU A 67 1.99 -14.51 -39.65
C GLU A 67 1.90 -13.40 -38.59
N ASP A 68 2.75 -12.38 -38.68
CA ASP A 68 2.73 -11.20 -37.80
C ASP A 68 1.31 -10.58 -37.70
N TRP A 69 0.62 -10.44 -38.83
CA TRP A 69 -0.72 -9.82 -38.86
C TRP A 69 -1.84 -10.75 -38.42
N ALA A 70 -1.63 -12.06 -38.50
CA ALA A 70 -2.63 -13.01 -38.03
C ALA A 70 -2.78 -12.93 -36.51
N GLU A 71 -1.67 -12.73 -35.79
CA GLU A 71 -1.69 -12.57 -34.34
C GLU A 71 -2.35 -11.23 -33.92
N LEU A 72 -2.05 -10.13 -34.62
CA LEU A 72 -2.63 -8.81 -34.34
C LEU A 72 -4.14 -8.73 -34.66
N LEU A 73 -4.62 -9.43 -35.69
CA LEU A 73 -6.01 -9.37 -36.12
C LEU A 73 -6.90 -10.51 -35.60
N ASP A 74 -6.41 -11.35 -34.67
CA ASP A 74 -7.22 -12.42 -34.08
C ASP A 74 -8.19 -11.91 -32.99
N PHE A 75 -7.90 -10.74 -32.41
CA PHE A 75 -8.68 -10.07 -31.35
C PHE A 75 -9.17 -11.04 -30.26
N SER A 76 -8.28 -11.91 -29.82
CA SER A 76 -8.53 -12.90 -28.79
C SER A 76 -7.53 -12.74 -27.64
N GLU A 77 -7.96 -13.09 -26.42
CA GLU A 77 -7.07 -13.15 -25.26
C GLU A 77 -5.93 -14.14 -25.55
N GLY A 78 -4.68 -13.70 -25.36
CA GLY A 78 -3.52 -14.52 -25.65
C GLY A 78 -2.19 -13.81 -25.41
N ASP A 79 -1.20 -14.12 -26.25
CA ASP A 79 0.16 -13.60 -26.08
C ASP A 79 0.27 -12.11 -26.43
N ILE A 80 -0.64 -11.58 -27.26
CA ILE A 80 -0.66 -10.18 -27.69
C ILE A 80 -1.61 -9.35 -26.82
N TYR A 81 -2.85 -9.81 -26.63
CA TYR A 81 -3.90 -9.05 -25.96
C TYR A 81 -4.28 -9.68 -24.62
N ASN A 82 -4.46 -8.85 -23.61
CA ASN A 82 -5.31 -9.24 -22.48
C ASN A 82 -6.81 -9.20 -22.90
N ASP A 83 -7.70 -9.78 -22.09
CA ASP A 83 -9.14 -9.89 -22.41
C ASP A 83 -9.78 -8.54 -22.76
N ASN A 84 -9.47 -7.49 -21.97
CA ASN A 84 -9.97 -6.14 -22.20
C ASN A 84 -9.46 -5.54 -23.52
N ALA A 85 -8.17 -5.66 -23.82
CA ALA A 85 -7.57 -5.15 -25.04
C ALA A 85 -8.10 -5.88 -26.29
N ALA A 86 -8.36 -7.18 -26.18
CA ALA A 86 -8.98 -7.97 -27.24
C ALA A 86 -10.41 -7.48 -27.55
N ALA A 87 -11.22 -7.26 -26.52
CA ALA A 87 -12.58 -6.72 -26.66
C ALA A 87 -12.57 -5.29 -27.21
N PHE A 88 -11.65 -4.44 -26.76
CA PHE A 88 -11.43 -3.09 -27.30
C PHE A 88 -11.09 -3.12 -28.78
N ALA A 89 -10.09 -3.92 -29.18
CA ALA A 89 -9.64 -4.00 -30.56
C ALA A 89 -10.76 -4.52 -31.49
N ALA A 90 -11.53 -5.52 -31.04
CA ALA A 90 -12.71 -6.00 -31.77
C ALA A 90 -13.77 -4.90 -31.93
N ALA A 91 -14.06 -4.14 -30.87
CA ALA A 91 -15.05 -3.06 -30.92
C ALA A 91 -14.64 -1.94 -31.87
N VAL A 92 -13.37 -1.50 -31.85
CA VAL A 92 -12.87 -0.49 -32.79
C VAL A 92 -12.90 -1.03 -34.22
N ALA A 93 -12.47 -2.27 -34.44
CA ALA A 93 -12.47 -2.91 -35.76
C ALA A 93 -13.88 -2.97 -36.38
N ASP A 94 -14.91 -3.26 -35.58
CA ASP A 94 -16.31 -3.30 -36.04
C ASP A 94 -16.84 -1.94 -36.50
N THR A 95 -16.17 -0.84 -36.15
CA THR A 95 -16.53 0.52 -36.60
C THR A 95 -15.91 0.90 -37.94
N ILE A 96 -14.98 0.10 -38.48
CA ILE A 96 -14.26 0.45 -39.70
C ILE A 96 -15.22 0.44 -40.91
N ALA A 97 -15.34 1.61 -41.54
CA ALA A 97 -16.00 1.81 -42.81
C ALA A 97 -15.02 2.41 -43.83
N TYR A 98 -15.39 2.42 -45.11
CA TYR A 98 -14.57 3.01 -46.15
C TYR A 98 -15.39 3.67 -47.25
N GLU A 99 -14.79 4.67 -47.89
CA GLU A 99 -15.28 5.33 -49.10
C GLU A 99 -14.15 5.41 -50.13
N ILE A 100 -14.45 5.11 -51.40
CA ILE A 100 -13.49 5.17 -52.50
C ILE A 100 -13.66 6.49 -53.24
N ASP A 101 -12.56 7.23 -53.39
CA ASP A 101 -12.52 8.41 -54.25
C ASP A 101 -12.35 7.95 -55.71
N GLU A 102 -13.45 7.64 -56.38
CA GLU A 102 -13.46 7.19 -57.78
C GLU A 102 -12.78 8.18 -58.73
N GLU A 103 -12.71 9.48 -58.39
CA GLU A 103 -12.06 10.50 -59.21
C GLU A 103 -10.53 10.47 -59.10
N SER A 104 -9.99 9.84 -58.05
CA SER A 104 -8.55 9.71 -57.82
C SER A 104 -7.89 8.55 -58.56
N VAL A 105 -8.66 7.72 -59.28
CA VAL A 105 -8.13 6.53 -59.93
C VAL A 105 -7.11 6.87 -61.02
N GLU A 106 -5.93 6.28 -60.90
CA GLU A 106 -4.90 6.29 -61.93
C GLU A 106 -4.63 4.85 -62.38
N ALA A 107 -4.59 4.61 -63.69
CA ALA A 107 -4.24 3.30 -64.22
C ALA A 107 -3.44 3.44 -65.53
N SER A 108 -2.24 2.88 -65.55
CA SER A 108 -1.33 3.03 -66.70
C SER A 108 -1.66 2.08 -67.86
N THR A 109 -1.81 0.77 -67.59
CA THR A 109 -2.22 -0.28 -68.55
C THR A 109 -2.74 -1.50 -67.77
N LYS A 110 -3.36 -2.49 -68.45
CA LYS A 110 -3.82 -3.77 -67.83
C LYS A 110 -2.74 -4.62 -67.13
N LYS A 111 -1.45 -4.30 -67.30
CA LYS A 111 -0.32 -4.97 -66.65
C LYS A 111 0.64 -3.96 -66.02
N GLY A 112 0.14 -2.77 -65.75
CA GLY A 112 0.92 -1.67 -65.24
C GLY A 112 0.61 -1.40 -63.77
N ALA A 113 1.05 -0.24 -63.30
CA ALA A 113 0.65 0.28 -62.00
C ALA A 113 -0.73 0.95 -62.09
N GLY A 114 -1.46 0.85 -60.99
CA GLY A 114 -2.68 1.62 -60.73
C GLY A 114 -2.71 2.10 -59.28
N SER A 115 -3.55 3.10 -59.00
CA SER A 115 -3.75 3.61 -57.65
C SER A 115 -5.11 4.25 -57.49
N VAL A 116 -5.64 4.26 -56.27
CA VAL A 116 -6.85 5.01 -55.90
C VAL A 116 -6.78 5.40 -54.43
N ASP A 117 -7.27 6.60 -54.11
CA ASP A 117 -7.44 7.07 -52.74
C ASP A 117 -8.69 6.45 -52.10
N VAL A 118 -8.53 5.98 -50.87
CA VAL A 118 -9.59 5.43 -50.03
C VAL A 118 -9.57 6.19 -48.70
N ILE A 119 -10.74 6.58 -48.23
CA ILE A 119 -10.94 7.18 -46.91
C ILE A 119 -11.54 6.10 -46.03
N PHE A 120 -10.76 5.62 -45.06
CA PHE A 120 -11.28 4.77 -43.99
C PHE A 120 -11.84 5.66 -42.89
N THR A 121 -12.93 5.23 -42.27
CA THR A 121 -13.56 5.91 -41.13
C THR A 121 -13.68 4.89 -40.01
N MET A 122 -13.32 5.27 -38.78
CA MET A 122 -13.49 4.44 -37.58
C MET A 122 -13.79 5.32 -36.37
N ALA A 123 -14.15 4.70 -35.25
CA ALA A 123 -14.26 5.40 -33.98
C ALA A 123 -12.96 6.14 -33.62
N ASP A 124 -13.10 7.38 -33.17
CA ASP A 124 -12.03 8.16 -32.55
C ASP A 124 -11.93 7.77 -31.08
N TYR A 125 -11.10 6.76 -30.81
CA TYR A 125 -11.03 6.09 -29.52
C TYR A 125 -9.97 6.68 -28.58
N GLU A 126 -9.08 7.55 -29.07
CA GLU A 126 -7.91 8.00 -28.29
C GLU A 126 -8.34 8.67 -26.99
N ASP A 127 -9.31 9.58 -27.06
CA ASP A 127 -9.83 10.29 -25.88
C ASP A 127 -10.60 9.36 -24.91
N LEU A 128 -11.13 8.22 -25.38
CA LEU A 128 -11.86 7.26 -24.54
C LEU A 128 -10.92 6.42 -23.67
N LEU A 129 -9.70 6.18 -24.11
CA LEU A 129 -8.71 5.42 -23.33
C LEU A 129 -8.23 6.18 -22.10
N ASP A 130 -8.34 7.50 -22.13
CA ASP A 130 -7.96 8.40 -21.03
C ASP A 130 -9.18 8.91 -20.22
N ASP A 131 -10.39 8.39 -20.49
CA ASP A 131 -11.62 8.80 -19.79
C ASP A 131 -11.77 8.08 -18.45
N ASP A 132 -11.64 8.85 -17.36
CA ASP A 132 -11.74 8.38 -15.98
C ASP A 132 -13.17 7.97 -15.56
N GLU A 133 -14.19 8.32 -16.35
CA GLU A 133 -15.55 7.79 -16.14
C GLU A 133 -15.71 6.35 -16.67
N ILE A 134 -14.76 5.85 -17.49
CA ILE A 134 -14.80 4.49 -18.05
C ILE A 134 -14.07 3.52 -17.11
N THR A 135 -14.84 2.82 -16.28
CA THR A 135 -14.31 1.94 -15.22
C THR A 135 -14.24 0.47 -15.59
N ASP A 136 -14.76 0.07 -16.75
CA ASP A 136 -14.71 -1.31 -17.22
C ASP A 136 -14.81 -1.40 -18.77
N ILE A 137 -14.55 -2.59 -19.29
CA ILE A 137 -14.53 -2.85 -20.73
C ILE A 137 -15.91 -2.77 -21.39
N ASP A 138 -16.99 -3.10 -20.67
CA ASP A 138 -18.34 -3.00 -21.21
C ASP A 138 -18.69 -1.51 -21.44
N MET A 139 -18.30 -0.62 -20.53
CA MET A 139 -18.43 0.83 -20.69
C MET A 139 -17.60 1.37 -21.85
N LEU A 140 -16.35 0.92 -22.01
CA LEU A 140 -15.49 1.35 -23.12
C LEU A 140 -16.07 0.94 -24.47
N THR A 141 -16.52 -0.30 -24.60
CA THR A 141 -17.09 -0.82 -25.85
C THR A 141 -18.41 -0.15 -26.21
N ASP A 142 -19.28 0.13 -25.23
CA ASP A 142 -20.48 0.94 -25.43
C ASP A 142 -20.12 2.38 -25.86
N ALA A 143 -19.09 2.98 -25.26
CA ALA A 143 -18.63 4.33 -25.63
C ALA A 143 -18.06 4.39 -27.06
N ILE A 144 -17.36 3.34 -27.50
CA ILE A 144 -16.85 3.22 -28.88
C ILE A 144 -18.00 3.19 -29.91
N GLU A 145 -19.14 2.54 -29.61
CA GLU A 145 -20.31 2.54 -30.52
C GLU A 145 -20.86 3.95 -30.78
N ASP A 146 -20.74 4.85 -29.78
CA ASP A 146 -21.28 6.19 -29.79
C ASP A 146 -20.21 7.29 -30.00
N ALA A 147 -18.95 6.90 -30.21
CA ALA A 147 -17.82 7.81 -30.37
C ALA A 147 -17.94 8.68 -31.64
N ASP A 148 -17.28 9.84 -31.62
CA ASP A 148 -16.99 10.57 -32.84
C ASP A 148 -16.12 9.71 -33.78
N THR A 149 -16.11 10.02 -35.07
CA THR A 149 -15.34 9.25 -36.05
C THR A 149 -14.12 10.01 -36.54
N GLN A 150 -13.01 9.30 -36.74
CA GLN A 150 -11.82 9.81 -37.40
C GLN A 150 -11.71 9.30 -38.85
N GLU A 151 -11.18 10.13 -39.75
CA GLU A 151 -10.94 9.81 -41.16
C GLU A 151 -9.46 9.54 -41.43
N ILE A 152 -9.16 8.40 -42.04
CA ILE A 152 -7.81 7.95 -42.38
C ILE A 152 -7.70 7.84 -43.91
N LYS A 153 -7.03 8.82 -44.53
CA LYS A 153 -6.79 8.83 -45.97
C LYS A 153 -5.58 7.99 -46.36
N VAL A 154 -5.80 7.01 -47.24
CA VAL A 154 -4.77 6.11 -47.77
C VAL A 154 -4.88 6.00 -49.29
N THR A 155 -3.75 6.04 -49.99
CA THR A 155 -3.71 5.70 -51.43
C THR A 155 -3.36 4.22 -51.55
N LEU A 156 -4.27 3.40 -52.08
CA LEU A 156 -3.97 2.01 -52.42
C LEU A 156 -3.17 1.97 -53.72
N GLU A 157 -2.03 1.27 -53.72
CA GLU A 157 -1.18 1.08 -54.89
C GLU A 157 -1.33 -0.36 -55.39
N PHE A 158 -1.55 -0.54 -56.70
CA PHE A 158 -1.79 -1.82 -57.34
C PHE A 158 -0.79 -2.11 -58.47
N GLU A 159 -0.49 -3.39 -58.68
CA GLU A 159 0.21 -3.90 -59.86
C GLU A 159 -0.65 -4.96 -60.56
N GLY A 160 -0.80 -4.84 -61.88
CA GLY A 160 -1.55 -5.79 -62.69
C GLY A 160 -0.71 -7.03 -63.03
N GLU A 161 -1.03 -8.18 -62.43
CA GLU A 161 -0.38 -9.47 -62.69
C GLU A 161 -1.40 -10.52 -63.17
N ASP A 162 -1.12 -11.17 -64.30
CA ASP A 162 -1.94 -12.26 -64.87
C ASP A 162 -3.45 -12.00 -65.04
N GLY A 163 -3.85 -10.72 -65.05
CA GLY A 163 -5.24 -10.29 -65.21
C GLY A 163 -5.93 -9.89 -63.91
N ASP A 164 -5.23 -9.99 -62.78
CA ASP A 164 -5.67 -9.53 -61.47
C ASP A 164 -4.88 -8.27 -61.06
N TRP A 165 -5.49 -7.40 -60.26
CA TRP A 165 -4.83 -6.23 -59.68
C TRP A 165 -4.52 -6.51 -58.21
N LEU A 166 -3.24 -6.52 -57.87
CA LEU A 166 -2.76 -6.88 -56.53
C LEU A 166 -2.21 -5.66 -55.80
N VAL A 167 -2.56 -5.50 -54.53
CA VAL A 167 -2.07 -4.40 -53.67
C VAL A 167 -0.60 -4.62 -53.31
N THR A 168 0.23 -3.60 -53.52
CA THR A 168 1.68 -3.65 -53.30
C THR A 168 2.16 -2.81 -52.11
N ASN A 169 1.31 -1.92 -51.58
CA ASN A 169 1.64 -1.05 -50.44
C ASN A 169 0.84 -1.38 -49.18
N TYR A 170 0.49 -2.66 -49.02
CA TYR A 170 -0.34 -3.18 -47.93
C TYR A 170 0.19 -2.80 -46.53
N ASP A 171 1.51 -2.76 -46.35
CA ASP A 171 2.19 -2.39 -45.12
C ASP A 171 1.81 -0.98 -44.65
N LYS A 172 1.87 0.00 -45.55
CA LYS A 172 1.47 1.39 -45.26
C LYS A 172 -0.01 1.53 -44.92
N VAL A 173 -0.86 0.68 -45.51
CA VAL A 173 -2.29 0.67 -45.21
C VAL A 173 -2.50 0.17 -43.79
N PHE A 174 -1.82 -0.92 -43.43
CA PHE A 174 -1.95 -1.54 -42.12
C PHE A 174 -1.45 -0.62 -41.00
N ASP A 175 -0.25 -0.06 -41.15
CA ASP A 175 0.36 0.87 -40.18
C ASP A 175 -0.51 2.12 -39.90
N LYS A 176 -1.46 2.42 -40.78
CA LYS A 176 -2.39 3.55 -40.60
C LYS A 176 -3.75 3.11 -40.07
N VAL A 177 -4.36 2.11 -40.69
CA VAL A 177 -5.75 1.72 -40.39
C VAL A 177 -5.84 0.85 -39.14
N TYR A 178 -4.80 0.08 -38.81
CA TYR A 178 -4.81 -0.81 -37.65
C TYR A 178 -3.93 -0.30 -36.50
N VAL A 179 -3.69 1.01 -36.41
CA VAL A 179 -2.88 1.59 -35.31
C VAL A 179 -3.47 1.28 -33.93
N PHE A 180 -4.79 1.10 -33.83
CA PHE A 180 -5.45 0.68 -32.59
C PHE A 180 -4.98 -0.69 -32.07
N THR A 181 -4.41 -1.53 -32.95
CA THR A 181 -3.86 -2.84 -32.55
C THR A 181 -2.59 -2.73 -31.70
N ASP A 182 -1.97 -1.56 -31.62
CA ASP A 182 -0.85 -1.25 -30.71
C ASP A 182 -1.27 -1.18 -29.23
N VAL A 183 -2.57 -1.04 -28.95
CA VAL A 183 -3.13 -1.10 -27.59
C VAL A 183 -3.29 -2.57 -27.20
N THR A 184 -2.25 -3.13 -26.60
CA THR A 184 -2.16 -4.56 -26.25
C THR A 184 -2.59 -4.88 -24.82
N GLU A 185 -2.65 -3.88 -23.96
CA GLU A 185 -3.00 -4.02 -22.56
C GLU A 185 -3.94 -2.89 -22.14
N ILE A 186 -5.13 -3.25 -21.68
CA ILE A 186 -6.08 -2.34 -21.02
C ILE A 186 -6.36 -2.90 -19.64
N THR A 187 -6.08 -2.12 -18.61
CA THR A 187 -6.34 -2.47 -17.22
C THR A 187 -7.22 -1.41 -16.59
N TYR A 188 -8.26 -1.87 -15.90
CA TYR A 188 -9.11 -0.99 -15.12
C TYR A 188 -8.70 -1.10 -13.67
N ARG A 189 -8.51 0.04 -13.04
CA ARG A 189 -8.30 0.12 -11.61
C ARG A 189 -9.66 -0.03 -10.93
N LEU A 190 -9.81 -1.09 -10.14
CA LEU A 190 -10.99 -1.22 -9.30
C LEU A 190 -10.94 -0.14 -8.21
N PRO A 191 -12.04 0.60 -7.96
CA PRO A 191 -12.12 1.50 -6.81
C PRO A 191 -11.74 0.74 -5.54
N ILE A 192 -10.78 1.24 -4.76
CA ILE A 192 -10.27 0.51 -3.58
C ILE A 192 -11.40 0.22 -2.58
N ALA A 193 -12.41 1.10 -2.52
CA ALA A 193 -13.63 0.90 -1.73
C ALA A 193 -14.39 -0.38 -2.09
N ASP A 194 -14.41 -0.78 -3.36
CA ASP A 194 -15.05 -2.01 -3.83
C ASP A 194 -14.20 -3.26 -3.54
N CYS A 195 -12.91 -3.08 -3.26
CA CYS A 195 -11.98 -4.13 -2.85
C CYS A 195 -11.97 -4.38 -1.32
N LEU A 196 -12.71 -3.58 -0.54
CA LEU A 196 -12.76 -3.67 0.92
C LEU A 196 -13.56 -4.91 1.39
N ASP A 197 -12.93 -5.78 2.17
CA ASP A 197 -13.57 -6.94 2.79
C ASP A 197 -14.18 -6.57 4.14
N TYR A 198 -13.37 -6.05 5.07
CA TYR A 198 -13.82 -5.58 6.37
C TYR A 198 -12.87 -4.54 6.98
N THR A 199 -13.33 -3.91 8.06
CA THR A 199 -12.51 -3.01 8.89
C THR A 199 -12.48 -3.50 10.32
N GLN A 200 -11.42 -3.13 11.06
CA GLN A 200 -11.23 -3.53 12.43
C GLN A 200 -10.61 -2.41 13.28
N TRP A 201 -11.20 -2.15 14.45
CA TRP A 201 -10.52 -1.45 15.53
C TRP A 201 -9.75 -2.41 16.44
N ASN A 202 -8.46 -2.12 16.67
CA ASN A 202 -7.58 -2.88 17.55
C ASN A 202 -7.27 -2.11 18.84
N GLY A 203 -7.05 -2.83 19.95
CA GLY A 203 -6.69 -2.23 21.23
C GLY A 203 -7.86 -1.65 22.04
N CYS A 204 -9.11 -1.90 21.63
CA CYS A 204 -10.31 -1.46 22.34
C CYS A 204 -10.55 -2.20 23.68
N ASP A 205 -11.29 -1.58 24.60
CA ASP A 205 -11.45 -2.05 25.98
C ASP A 205 -12.24 -3.36 26.14
N ASN A 206 -13.38 -3.46 25.46
CA ASN A 206 -14.42 -4.42 25.82
C ASN A 206 -14.59 -5.54 24.79
N ASN A 207 -14.40 -5.25 23.50
CA ASN A 207 -14.28 -6.23 22.44
C ASN A 207 -13.42 -5.68 21.30
N ALA A 208 -12.75 -6.57 20.57
CA ALA A 208 -12.20 -6.20 19.27
C ALA A 208 -13.32 -5.57 18.41
N ASN A 209 -13.00 -4.45 17.75
CA ASN A 209 -13.86 -3.76 16.81
C ASN A 209 -15.05 -2.95 17.36
N ASP A 210 -15.12 -2.62 18.66
CA ASP A 210 -16.17 -1.73 19.17
C ASP A 210 -15.83 -0.23 19.07
N GLY A 211 -14.55 0.11 18.88
CA GLY A 211 -14.06 1.48 18.76
C GLY A 211 -14.05 2.25 20.08
N TYR A 212 -14.14 1.59 21.24
CA TYR A 212 -14.10 2.26 22.56
C TYR A 212 -12.75 2.03 23.24
N TYR A 213 -12.17 3.12 23.73
CA TYR A 213 -10.85 3.13 24.36
C TYR A 213 -10.88 3.92 25.66
N THR A 214 -10.30 3.37 26.73
CA THR A 214 -10.22 4.04 28.03
C THR A 214 -8.77 4.20 28.46
N ASN A 215 -8.38 5.44 28.81
CA ASN A 215 -7.00 5.77 29.18
C ASN A 215 -5.99 5.21 28.17
N THR A 216 -6.26 5.40 26.88
CA THR A 216 -5.41 4.85 25.82
C THR A 216 -4.32 5.83 25.41
N THR A 217 -3.17 5.28 25.00
CA THR A 217 -2.07 6.04 24.38
C THR A 217 -2.09 5.94 22.86
N TYR A 218 -2.95 5.10 22.28
CA TYR A 218 -3.08 4.93 20.84
C TYR A 218 -4.49 4.48 20.43
N ILE A 219 -4.83 4.68 19.16
CA ILE A 219 -5.99 4.13 18.47
C ILE A 219 -5.51 3.51 17.15
N ASP A 220 -6.17 2.45 16.71
CA ASP A 220 -5.74 1.65 15.56
C ASP A 220 -6.94 1.17 14.76
N PHE A 221 -7.15 1.79 13.59
CA PHE A 221 -8.19 1.46 12.63
C PHE A 221 -7.57 0.83 11.38
N GLU A 222 -7.79 -0.47 11.20
CA GLU A 222 -7.27 -1.20 10.05
C GLU A 222 -8.38 -1.44 9.03
N MET A 223 -8.01 -1.35 7.76
CA MET A 223 -8.84 -1.86 6.67
C MET A 223 -8.20 -3.11 6.08
N TYR A 224 -9.03 -4.04 5.62
CA TYR A 224 -8.64 -5.29 5.00
C TYR A 224 -9.23 -5.36 3.60
N CYS A 225 -8.36 -5.48 2.60
CA CYS A 225 -8.72 -5.63 1.19
C CYS A 225 -8.01 -6.85 0.61
N ASP A 226 -8.37 -7.25 -0.62
CA ASP A 226 -7.52 -8.14 -1.39
C ASP A 226 -6.25 -7.40 -1.84
N TRP A 227 -5.19 -7.51 -1.04
CA TRP A 227 -3.89 -6.87 -1.31
C TRP A 227 -3.16 -7.43 -2.54
N SER A 228 -3.68 -8.47 -3.20
CA SER A 228 -3.13 -8.93 -4.47
C SER A 228 -3.52 -8.03 -5.65
N ILE A 229 -4.56 -7.20 -5.48
CA ILE A 229 -5.09 -6.30 -6.51
C ILE A 229 -5.05 -4.81 -6.09
N VAL A 230 -4.73 -4.49 -4.84
CA VAL A 230 -4.62 -3.12 -4.31
C VAL A 230 -3.16 -2.78 -4.04
N ASP A 231 -2.68 -1.66 -4.59
CA ASP A 231 -1.40 -1.08 -4.21
C ASP A 231 -1.58 -0.15 -3.00
N VAL A 232 -1.03 -0.55 -1.85
CA VAL A 232 -1.09 0.23 -0.60
C VAL A 232 -0.41 1.60 -0.72
N THR A 233 0.51 1.78 -1.67
CA THR A 233 1.15 3.08 -1.90
C THR A 233 0.19 4.11 -2.48
N GLU A 234 -0.96 3.68 -3.00
CA GLU A 234 -2.04 4.51 -3.52
C GLU A 234 -3.11 4.81 -2.46
N ILE A 235 -2.78 4.66 -1.17
CA ILE A 235 -3.70 4.89 -0.05
C ILE A 235 -3.07 5.88 0.90
N TYR A 236 -3.87 6.78 1.46
CA TYR A 236 -3.50 7.53 2.66
C TYR A 236 -4.64 7.52 3.67
N TYR A 237 -4.34 7.87 4.92
CA TYR A 237 -5.39 8.16 5.89
C TYR A 237 -5.17 9.48 6.60
N THR A 238 -6.27 10.04 7.10
CA THR A 238 -6.27 11.20 7.99
C THR A 238 -6.86 10.81 9.34
N VAL A 239 -6.50 11.58 10.36
CA VAL A 239 -7.11 11.53 11.69
C VAL A 239 -7.69 12.89 11.99
N GLU A 240 -8.97 12.94 12.33
CA GLU A 240 -9.66 14.16 12.75
C GLU A 240 -10.01 14.11 14.23
N PHE A 241 -9.89 15.25 14.91
CA PHE A 241 -10.36 15.46 16.28
C PHE A 241 -11.05 16.81 16.38
N GLY A 242 -12.27 16.86 16.93
CA GLY A 242 -13.06 18.10 16.99
C GLY A 242 -13.40 18.68 15.60
N GLY A 243 -13.49 17.84 14.57
CA GLY A 243 -13.80 18.24 13.19
C GLY A 243 -12.64 18.93 12.45
N SER A 244 -11.40 18.76 12.91
CA SER A 244 -10.19 19.24 12.24
C SER A 244 -9.21 18.09 12.04
N GLU A 245 -8.60 17.99 10.85
CA GLU A 245 -7.49 17.08 10.57
C GLU A 245 -6.30 17.44 11.48
N ILE A 246 -5.85 16.48 12.28
CA ILE A 246 -4.70 16.59 13.19
C ILE A 246 -3.51 15.75 12.75
N TYR A 247 -3.73 14.78 11.86
CA TYR A 247 -2.69 13.89 11.35
C TYR A 247 -3.05 13.33 9.98
N ARG A 248 -2.02 13.02 9.18
CA ARG A 248 -2.09 12.41 7.86
C ARG A 248 -0.89 11.52 7.64
N LEU A 249 -1.11 10.34 7.05
CA LEU A 249 -0.05 9.42 6.67
C LEU A 249 -0.37 8.73 5.33
N ASP A 250 0.60 8.75 4.41
CA ASP A 250 0.52 8.09 3.11
C ASP A 250 1.10 6.67 3.17
N GLY A 251 0.62 5.78 2.29
CA GLY A 251 1.18 4.45 2.07
C GLY A 251 0.90 3.43 3.18
N SER A 252 -0.25 3.52 3.85
CA SER A 252 -0.60 2.62 4.96
C SER A 252 -2.06 2.18 4.89
N ASN A 253 -2.29 0.89 5.13
CA ASN A 253 -3.61 0.32 5.41
C ASN A 253 -3.91 0.23 6.92
N LEU A 254 -2.98 0.71 7.75
CA LEU A 254 -3.04 0.75 9.22
C LEU A 254 -3.20 2.20 9.67
N GLY A 255 -4.41 2.55 10.07
CA GLY A 255 -4.80 3.86 10.56
C GLY A 255 -4.41 3.98 12.03
N TYR A 256 -3.13 4.24 12.28
CA TYR A 256 -2.55 4.20 13.62
C TYR A 256 -2.22 5.60 14.13
N PHE A 257 -2.76 5.97 15.28
CA PHE A 257 -2.53 7.28 15.90
C PHE A 257 -2.19 7.14 17.38
N GLN A 258 -1.18 7.85 17.87
CA GLN A 258 -0.69 7.72 19.25
C GLN A 258 -0.20 9.04 19.86
N THR A 259 -0.11 9.09 21.18
CA THR A 259 0.27 10.28 21.97
C THR A 259 1.66 10.84 21.63
N GLY A 260 2.57 10.01 21.11
CA GLY A 260 3.91 10.44 20.68
C GLY A 260 3.97 11.19 19.34
N LEU A 261 2.86 11.25 18.59
CA LEU A 261 2.83 11.95 17.31
C LEU A 261 2.70 13.47 17.50
N PRO A 262 3.41 14.29 16.70
CA PRO A 262 3.29 15.74 16.77
C PRO A 262 1.84 16.22 16.59
N GLY A 263 1.33 17.00 17.56
CA GLY A 263 -0.03 17.54 17.51
C GLY A 263 -1.10 16.63 18.09
N ALA A 264 -0.75 15.48 18.69
CA ALA A 264 -1.70 14.64 19.41
C ALA A 264 -2.41 15.40 20.54
N PRO A 265 -3.75 15.45 20.55
CA PRO A 265 -4.51 15.96 21.69
C PRO A 265 -4.29 15.04 22.89
N LEU A 266 -3.76 15.58 23.98
CA LEU A 266 -3.51 14.85 25.22
C LEU A 266 -4.51 15.26 26.29
N ASP A 267 -4.76 14.34 27.22
CA ASP A 267 -5.50 14.62 28.44
C ASP A 267 -4.73 15.55 29.39
N ASP A 268 -5.34 15.92 30.51
CA ASP A 268 -4.74 16.83 31.51
C ASP A 268 -3.45 16.26 32.14
N SER A 269 -3.31 14.94 32.19
CA SER A 269 -2.08 14.30 32.70
C SER A 269 -0.93 14.36 31.70
N GLY A 270 -1.22 14.53 30.41
CA GLY A 270 -0.24 14.48 29.33
C GLY A 270 0.19 13.06 28.93
N TYR A 271 -0.45 12.02 29.46
CA TYR A 271 -0.08 10.63 29.21
C TYR A 271 -1.00 9.93 28.21
N TYR A 272 -2.29 10.29 28.18
CA TYR A 272 -3.30 9.63 27.36
C TYR A 272 -3.78 10.55 26.23
N LEU A 273 -4.40 9.96 25.21
CA LEU A 273 -5.17 10.72 24.25
C LEU A 273 -6.32 11.44 24.97
N ALA A 274 -6.61 12.67 24.55
CA ALA A 274 -7.69 13.46 25.13
C ALA A 274 -9.06 12.77 24.97
N ASP A 275 -9.97 13.01 25.91
CA ASP A 275 -11.36 12.56 25.83
C ASP A 275 -12.06 13.13 24.58
N GLY A 276 -12.72 12.26 23.81
CA GLY A 276 -13.51 12.66 22.64
C GLY A 276 -13.52 11.65 21.50
N ASP A 277 -14.13 12.09 20.39
CA ASP A 277 -14.26 11.29 19.17
C ASP A 277 -13.10 11.59 18.21
N TYR A 278 -12.41 10.53 17.80
CA TYR A 278 -11.40 10.56 16.75
C TYR A 278 -11.94 9.87 15.51
N VAL A 279 -11.80 10.50 14.35
CA VAL A 279 -12.25 9.90 13.07
C VAL A 279 -11.02 9.56 12.24
N ILE A 280 -10.87 8.29 11.87
CA ILE A 280 -9.84 7.85 10.93
C ILE A 280 -10.51 7.56 9.60
N THR A 281 -10.06 8.23 8.54
CA THR A 281 -10.60 8.06 7.19
C THR A 281 -9.48 7.69 6.23
N PHE A 282 -9.65 6.57 5.54
CA PHE A 282 -8.80 6.15 4.43
C PHE A 282 -9.31 6.73 3.13
N TYR A 283 -8.38 7.17 2.29
CA TYR A 283 -8.62 7.77 1.00
C TYR A 283 -7.80 7.06 -0.06
N ASP A 284 -8.36 7.04 -1.26
CA ASP A 284 -7.64 6.70 -2.47
C ASP A 284 -6.76 7.89 -2.86
N ALA A 285 -5.46 7.68 -2.94
CA ALA A 285 -4.48 8.74 -3.21
C ALA A 285 -4.48 9.20 -4.67
N VAL A 286 -5.12 8.45 -5.59
CA VAL A 286 -5.18 8.80 -7.00
C VAL A 286 -6.24 9.86 -7.26
N ASP A 287 -7.41 9.76 -6.62
CA ASP A 287 -8.57 10.62 -6.87
C ASP A 287 -9.14 11.33 -5.62
N ASP A 288 -8.51 11.18 -4.45
CA ASP A 288 -8.95 11.71 -3.15
C ASP A 288 -10.35 11.20 -2.71
N SER A 289 -10.85 10.12 -3.30
CA SER A 289 -12.12 9.52 -2.90
C SER A 289 -12.00 8.81 -1.55
N VAL A 290 -13.08 8.82 -0.76
CA VAL A 290 -13.12 8.12 0.53
C VAL A 290 -13.26 6.63 0.30
N ILE A 291 -12.33 5.84 0.82
CA ILE A 291 -12.40 4.38 0.84
C ILE A 291 -13.29 3.93 1.99
N VAL A 292 -12.91 4.31 3.22
CA VAL A 292 -13.64 3.95 4.44
C VAL A 292 -13.34 4.90 5.59
N SER A 293 -14.29 5.07 6.51
CA SER A 293 -14.14 5.93 7.69
C SER A 293 -14.66 5.21 8.93
N GLY A 294 -13.94 5.37 10.04
CA GLY A 294 -14.29 4.85 11.35
C GLY A 294 -14.17 5.92 12.43
N THR A 295 -14.95 5.77 13.50
CA THR A 295 -14.83 6.61 14.70
C THR A 295 -14.37 5.79 15.90
N ALA A 296 -13.34 6.27 16.59
CA ALA A 296 -12.95 5.84 17.93
C ALA A 296 -13.49 6.81 18.98
N HIS A 297 -14.04 6.25 20.05
CA HIS A 297 -14.51 6.94 21.23
C HIS A 297 -13.49 6.76 22.34
N VAL A 298 -12.71 7.81 22.62
CA VAL A 298 -11.72 7.82 23.69
C VAL A 298 -12.35 8.42 24.94
N SER A 299 -12.31 7.68 26.04
CA SER A 299 -12.62 8.18 27.37
C SER A 299 -11.40 8.22 28.27
N VAL A 300 -11.29 9.29 29.06
CA VAL A 300 -10.28 9.39 30.12
C VAL A 300 -11.00 9.24 31.46
N ASP A 301 -10.63 8.22 32.22
CA ASP A 301 -11.12 8.08 33.58
C ASP A 301 -10.50 9.19 34.41
N VAL A 302 -11.31 10.19 34.75
CA VAL A 302 -10.94 11.16 35.76
C VAL A 302 -10.76 10.37 37.05
N ALA A 303 -9.51 10.19 37.49
CA ALA A 303 -9.23 9.62 38.80
C ALA A 303 -10.18 10.31 39.80
N PRO A 304 -10.98 9.55 40.57
CA PRO A 304 -11.99 10.16 41.43
C PRO A 304 -11.28 11.18 42.30
N GLU A 305 -11.75 12.45 42.28
CA GLU A 305 -11.16 13.48 43.12
C GLU A 305 -10.99 12.90 44.52
N PRO A 306 -9.76 12.90 45.09
CA PRO A 306 -9.51 12.25 46.36
C PRO A 306 -10.50 12.83 47.35
N THR A 307 -11.37 11.97 47.90
CA THR A 307 -12.31 12.41 48.93
C THR A 307 -11.48 13.06 50.02
N PRO A 308 -11.72 14.32 50.41
CA PRO A 308 -10.78 15.08 51.25
C PRO A 308 -10.55 14.35 52.56
N VAL A 309 -9.41 13.66 52.64
CA VAL A 309 -8.89 13.09 53.88
C VAL A 309 -8.28 14.27 54.65
N PRO A 310 -8.59 14.44 55.95
CA PRO A 310 -7.97 15.48 56.75
C PRO A 310 -6.44 15.27 56.73
N THR A 311 -5.74 16.30 56.26
CA THR A 311 -4.30 16.35 56.03
C THR A 311 -3.52 15.89 57.25
N PRO A 312 -2.55 14.98 57.05
CA PRO A 312 -1.18 15.37 57.30
C PRO A 312 -0.32 15.22 56.04
N ASP A 313 0.53 16.22 55.84
CA ASP A 313 1.63 16.34 54.88
C ASP A 313 2.31 15.01 54.57
N ASN A 314 2.27 14.62 53.29
CA ASN A 314 3.42 14.30 52.42
C ASN A 314 2.93 13.38 51.29
N ASP A 315 2.79 14.02 50.13
CA ASP A 315 2.40 13.50 48.83
C ASP A 315 3.66 13.01 48.09
N ASP A 316 3.62 11.80 47.53
CA ASP A 316 4.23 11.48 46.23
C ASP A 316 4.00 10.00 45.87
N SER A 317 3.25 9.76 44.79
CA SER A 317 3.14 8.48 44.09
C SER A 317 2.58 8.64 42.66
N LEU A 318 3.48 8.49 41.66
CA LEU A 318 3.35 7.67 40.42
C LEU A 318 2.39 8.13 39.28
N ILE A 319 2.74 8.17 37.97
CA ILE A 319 3.42 7.19 37.06
C ILE A 319 4.12 7.87 35.82
N ALA A 320 5.14 7.18 35.27
CA ALA A 320 5.99 7.24 34.03
C ALA A 320 5.45 7.88 32.72
N THR A 321 6.22 8.34 31.71
CA THR A 321 7.54 7.97 31.12
C THR A 321 8.29 9.25 30.63
N ASP A 322 9.61 9.43 30.76
CA ASP A 322 10.68 8.71 30.07
C ASP A 322 11.87 8.42 31.00
N CYS A 323 12.34 7.17 30.95
CA CYS A 323 13.39 6.58 31.80
C CYS A 323 13.26 6.90 33.30
N TYR A 324 12.07 6.59 33.83
CA TYR A 324 11.81 6.57 35.26
C TYR A 324 12.59 5.40 35.88
N VAL A 325 13.39 5.70 36.89
CA VAL A 325 13.92 4.69 37.80
C VAL A 325 12.69 4.02 38.44
N GLY A 326 12.59 2.69 38.45
CA GLY A 326 11.47 1.98 39.09
C GLY A 326 11.12 2.53 40.48
N ARG A 327 9.90 2.24 40.97
CA ARG A 327 9.44 2.63 42.31
C ARG A 327 10.52 2.28 43.35
N GLN A 328 10.70 3.13 44.35
CA GLN A 328 11.58 2.80 45.46
C GLN A 328 11.22 1.43 46.06
N GLY A 329 12.20 0.53 46.16
CA GLY A 329 12.01 -0.85 46.60
C GLY A 329 11.59 -1.82 45.48
N GLU A 330 11.42 -1.36 44.24
CA GLU A 330 11.10 -2.20 43.09
C GLU A 330 12.30 -3.04 42.66
N ILE A 331 11.98 -4.25 42.20
CA ILE A 331 12.91 -5.23 41.66
C ILE A 331 12.24 -5.78 40.39
N GLU A 332 12.85 -5.53 39.25
CA GLU A 332 12.38 -5.94 37.93
C GLU A 332 13.32 -6.98 37.33
N TYR A 333 12.75 -7.95 36.59
CA TYR A 333 13.47 -9.08 36.01
C TYR A 333 13.29 -9.08 34.50
N TYR A 334 14.41 -9.13 33.77
CA TYR A 334 14.43 -9.15 32.32
C TYR A 334 14.90 -10.52 31.82
N TYR A 335 13.93 -11.35 31.46
CA TYR A 335 14.15 -12.76 31.09
C TYR A 335 14.96 -12.95 29.81
N ASP A 336 14.98 -11.94 28.93
CA ASP A 336 15.65 -12.02 27.62
C ASP A 336 17.15 -11.67 27.66
N TYR A 337 17.63 -11.03 28.73
CA TYR A 337 18.98 -10.46 28.82
C TYR A 337 19.96 -11.28 29.69
N GLY A 338 19.55 -12.46 30.16
CA GLY A 338 20.40 -13.37 30.92
C GLY A 338 19.61 -14.58 31.42
N PRO A 339 19.17 -15.45 30.49
CA PRO A 339 18.27 -16.55 30.82
C PRO A 339 18.91 -17.57 31.78
N GLU A 340 20.24 -17.70 31.81
CA GLU A 340 20.92 -18.62 32.73
C GLU A 340 20.91 -18.08 34.16
N LEU A 341 21.18 -16.79 34.36
CA LEU A 341 21.03 -16.13 35.66
C LEU A 341 19.59 -16.18 36.15
N ILE A 342 18.63 -15.80 35.31
CA ILE A 342 17.23 -15.74 35.73
C ILE A 342 16.68 -17.13 36.05
N ALA A 343 17.11 -18.18 35.34
CA ALA A 343 16.74 -19.56 35.68
C ALA A 343 17.29 -20.02 37.05
N ASN A 344 18.37 -19.39 37.52
CA ASN A 344 19.05 -19.75 38.76
C ASN A 344 18.73 -18.83 39.95
N VAL A 345 17.98 -17.75 39.75
CA VAL A 345 17.59 -16.82 40.83
C VAL A 345 16.22 -17.19 41.42
N ASP A 346 16.13 -17.22 42.75
CA ASP A 346 14.84 -17.26 43.45
C ASP A 346 14.33 -15.82 43.63
N ASN A 347 13.51 -15.37 42.69
CA ASN A 347 12.99 -14.00 42.65
C ASN A 347 12.13 -13.62 43.88
N THR A 348 11.71 -14.59 44.70
CA THR A 348 10.95 -14.30 45.94
C THR A 348 11.84 -13.90 47.11
N THR A 349 13.16 -14.03 46.95
CA THR A 349 14.15 -13.78 48.03
C THR A 349 14.97 -12.51 47.82
N ALA A 350 14.86 -11.88 46.66
CA ALA A 350 15.56 -10.65 46.36
C ALA A 350 15.07 -9.53 47.28
N SER A 351 15.99 -8.88 48.00
CA SER A 351 15.63 -7.80 48.90
C SER A 351 16.81 -6.88 49.22
N TRP A 352 16.47 -5.76 49.82
CA TRP A 352 17.40 -4.77 50.35
C TRP A 352 17.72 -5.08 51.81
N TYR A 353 18.98 -4.96 52.20
CA TYR A 353 19.46 -5.25 53.55
C TYR A 353 20.39 -4.16 54.07
N GLU A 354 20.39 -3.94 55.38
CA GLU A 354 21.41 -3.12 56.03
C GLU A 354 22.72 -3.91 56.05
N TYR A 355 23.82 -3.30 55.63
CA TYR A 355 25.10 -4.02 55.52
C TYR A 355 25.54 -4.62 56.86
N GLY A 356 25.81 -5.93 56.86
CA GLY A 356 26.21 -6.68 58.06
C GLY A 356 25.05 -7.00 59.02
N SER A 357 23.81 -6.86 58.56
CA SER A 357 22.58 -7.07 59.32
C SER A 357 21.71 -8.12 58.63
N ASP A 358 21.04 -8.98 59.41
CA ASP A 358 20.01 -9.89 58.87
C ASP A 358 18.65 -9.20 58.68
N TYR A 359 18.56 -7.90 58.98
CA TYR A 359 17.33 -7.13 58.86
C TYR A 359 17.20 -6.56 57.45
N GLY A 360 16.16 -7.02 56.74
CA GLY A 360 15.74 -6.39 55.49
C GLY A 360 15.33 -4.94 55.70
N VAL A 361 15.59 -4.12 54.69
CA VAL A 361 15.25 -2.70 54.64
C VAL A 361 13.91 -2.59 53.89
N PRO A 362 12.79 -2.38 54.61
CA PRO A 362 11.47 -2.39 53.99
C PRO A 362 11.39 -1.30 52.93
N ASN A 363 10.88 -1.65 51.74
CA ASN A 363 10.72 -0.74 50.60
C ASN A 363 12.01 -0.07 50.11
N GLY A 364 13.18 -0.61 50.47
CA GLY A 364 14.47 -0.07 50.06
C GLY A 364 14.73 1.37 50.55
N THR A 365 14.23 1.77 51.73
CA THR A 365 14.57 3.08 52.34
C THR A 365 15.67 2.93 53.38
N TYR A 366 16.86 3.44 53.08
CA TYR A 366 17.99 3.45 53.98
C TYR A 366 18.02 4.75 54.81
N PRO A 367 18.34 4.68 56.12
CA PRO A 367 18.42 5.87 56.95
C PRO A 367 19.63 6.74 56.58
N ALA A 368 19.52 8.03 56.92
CA ALA A 368 20.61 8.98 56.74
C ALA A 368 21.90 8.53 57.44
N GLY A 369 23.03 8.66 56.74
CA GLY A 369 24.35 8.24 57.24
C GLY A 369 24.69 6.77 56.94
N THR A 370 23.84 6.05 56.20
CA THR A 370 24.22 4.77 55.59
C THR A 370 25.45 4.96 54.71
N THR A 371 26.46 4.11 54.86
CA THR A 371 27.69 4.13 54.05
C THR A 371 27.76 2.95 53.07
N THR A 372 26.95 1.92 53.28
CA THR A 372 26.94 0.73 52.43
C THR A 372 25.51 0.21 52.27
N ILE A 373 25.09 0.05 51.03
CA ILE A 373 23.82 -0.56 50.64
C ILE A 373 24.09 -2.03 50.29
N GLN A 374 23.22 -2.94 50.73
CA GLN A 374 23.28 -4.34 50.32
C GLN A 374 22.00 -4.75 49.61
N PHE A 375 22.15 -5.29 48.40
CA PHE A 375 21.08 -5.99 47.69
C PHE A 375 21.46 -7.46 47.56
N SER A 376 20.59 -8.35 48.01
CA SER A 376 20.88 -9.78 48.03
C SER A 376 19.73 -10.58 47.45
N PHE A 377 20.06 -11.62 46.70
CA PHE A 377 19.10 -12.58 46.16
C PHE A 377 19.69 -13.98 46.18
N LYS A 378 18.83 -14.97 46.41
CA LYS A 378 19.24 -16.37 46.48
C LYS A 378 19.50 -16.93 45.09
N VAL A 379 20.60 -17.66 44.96
CA VAL A 379 20.98 -18.40 43.75
C VAL A 379 20.92 -19.91 44.01
N ASN A 380 20.42 -20.65 43.03
CA ASN A 380 20.20 -22.10 43.12
C ASN A 380 21.48 -22.92 42.88
N GLU A 381 22.43 -22.37 42.13
CA GLU A 381 23.73 -22.96 41.84
C GLU A 381 24.84 -21.90 42.01
N GLU A 382 26.08 -22.33 42.23
CA GLU A 382 27.23 -21.42 42.26
C GLU A 382 27.42 -20.83 40.87
N MET A 383 27.24 -19.51 40.75
CA MET A 383 27.41 -18.80 39.49
C MET A 383 28.11 -17.46 39.72
N ASP A 384 28.88 -17.04 38.72
CA ASP A 384 29.57 -15.76 38.73
C ASP A 384 28.56 -14.67 38.34
N VAL A 385 28.30 -13.75 39.27
CA VAL A 385 27.38 -12.62 39.07
C VAL A 385 28.14 -11.32 39.23
N GLU A 386 27.88 -10.38 38.34
CA GLU A 386 28.39 -9.02 38.45
C GLU A 386 27.23 -8.05 38.67
N TYR A 387 27.50 -6.93 39.32
CA TYR A 387 26.53 -5.86 39.48
C TYR A 387 27.17 -4.51 39.16
N LYS A 388 26.35 -3.58 38.68
CA LYS A 388 26.72 -2.20 38.39
C LYS A 388 25.75 -1.27 39.10
N ALA A 389 26.29 -0.32 39.85
CA ALA A 389 25.48 0.61 40.63
C ALA A 389 25.55 2.04 40.08
N PHE A 390 24.42 2.72 40.14
CA PHE A 390 24.24 4.09 39.69
C PHE A 390 23.61 4.92 40.82
N TYR A 391 24.08 6.15 41.00
CA TYR A 391 23.49 7.13 41.93
C TYR A 391 22.80 8.24 41.16
N LEU A 392 21.58 8.59 41.58
CA LEU A 392 20.75 9.66 41.04
C LEU A 392 20.25 10.53 42.19
N SER A 393 20.66 11.80 42.21
CA SER A 393 20.29 12.70 43.31
C SER A 393 18.81 13.10 43.31
N ASP A 394 18.12 12.99 42.18
CA ASP A 394 16.74 13.46 41.99
C ASP A 394 15.78 12.38 41.49
N GLY A 395 16.27 11.15 41.30
CA GLY A 395 15.45 10.01 40.86
C GLY A 395 15.22 9.93 39.35
N TYR A 396 15.84 10.78 38.53
CA TYR A 396 15.67 10.77 37.08
C TYR A 396 16.95 10.35 36.35
N VAL A 397 16.86 9.38 35.44
CA VAL A 397 18.03 8.93 34.65
C VAL A 397 18.49 10.01 33.65
N SER A 398 17.58 10.90 33.25
CA SER A 398 17.82 11.94 32.25
C SER A 398 18.63 13.15 32.76
N SER A 399 18.78 13.33 34.08
CA SER A 399 19.27 14.57 34.70
C SER A 399 20.75 14.55 35.15
N SER A 400 21.49 13.48 34.85
CA SER A 400 22.88 13.14 35.26
C SER A 400 22.95 12.12 36.39
N TYR A 401 23.66 11.03 36.14
CA TYR A 401 23.90 9.95 37.10
C TYR A 401 25.40 9.76 37.35
N VAL A 402 25.75 9.21 38.50
CA VAL A 402 27.13 8.80 38.83
C VAL A 402 27.21 7.28 38.78
N VAL A 403 28.13 6.75 37.97
CA VAL A 403 28.45 5.32 38.00
C VAL A 403 29.36 5.06 39.19
N LEU A 404 28.91 4.23 40.12
CA LEU A 404 29.65 3.91 41.35
C LEU A 404 30.69 2.81 41.11
N GLY A 405 30.43 1.91 40.16
CA GLY A 405 31.36 0.86 39.79
C GLY A 405 30.64 -0.35 39.18
N ARG A 406 31.43 -1.29 38.69
CA ARG A 406 31.01 -2.65 38.32
C ARG A 406 31.88 -3.63 39.09
N GLU A 407 31.25 -4.53 39.84
CA GLU A 407 31.92 -5.44 40.76
C GLU A 407 31.32 -6.84 40.70
N ALA A 408 32.07 -7.85 41.15
CA ALA A 408 31.53 -9.18 41.35
C ALA A 408 30.70 -9.21 42.64
N ALA A 409 29.53 -9.85 42.61
CA ALA A 409 28.73 -10.09 43.81
C ALA A 409 29.45 -11.11 44.71
N GLU A 410 29.41 -10.89 46.02
CA GLU A 410 29.98 -11.84 46.98
C GLU A 410 29.00 -12.99 47.19
N LEU A 411 29.49 -14.24 47.17
CA LEU A 411 28.65 -15.40 47.49
C LEU A 411 28.69 -15.70 48.99
N SER A 412 27.53 -15.62 49.62
CA SER A 412 27.32 -15.95 51.04
C SER A 412 26.42 -17.17 51.19
N THR A 413 26.74 -18.05 52.15
CA THR A 413 25.89 -19.22 52.47
C THR A 413 25.17 -19.02 53.79
N TYR A 414 23.84 -18.94 53.73
CA TYR A 414 22.95 -18.86 54.88
C TYR A 414 22.26 -20.21 55.10
N GLY A 415 21.57 -20.38 56.24
CA GLY A 415 20.92 -21.66 56.58
C GLY A 415 19.83 -22.12 55.59
N ASN A 416 19.36 -21.22 54.72
CA ASN A 416 18.32 -21.44 53.73
C ASN A 416 18.81 -21.41 52.26
N GLY A 417 20.12 -21.24 52.01
CA GLY A 417 20.70 -21.29 50.66
C GLY A 417 21.93 -20.41 50.47
N THR A 418 22.42 -20.38 49.23
CA THR A 418 23.48 -19.48 48.78
C THR A 418 22.87 -18.21 48.19
N TYR A 419 23.46 -17.06 48.50
CA TYR A 419 23.02 -15.75 48.05
C TYR A 419 24.17 -15.04 47.35
N ALA A 420 23.82 -14.25 46.33
CA ALA A 420 24.72 -13.26 45.75
C ALA A 420 24.42 -11.91 46.42
N ASP A 421 25.44 -11.34 47.06
CA ASP A 421 25.37 -10.10 47.82
C ASP A 421 26.08 -8.98 47.04
N CYS A 422 25.31 -7.98 46.63
CA CYS A 422 25.79 -6.77 45.97
C CYS A 422 25.99 -5.66 47.02
N ASN A 423 27.25 -5.39 47.39
CA ASN A 423 27.61 -4.46 48.47
C ASN A 423 28.14 -3.13 47.92
N ILE A 424 27.32 -2.08 47.92
CA ILE A 424 27.66 -0.80 47.28
C ILE A 424 28.16 0.18 48.33
N ASP A 425 29.42 0.60 48.21
CA ASP A 425 29.96 1.72 48.99
C ASP A 425 29.40 3.04 48.48
N ILE A 426 28.67 3.74 49.35
CA ILE A 426 28.02 5.01 49.05
C ILE A 426 28.65 6.18 49.82
N THR A 427 29.81 5.99 50.46
CA THR A 427 30.47 6.97 51.33
C THR A 427 30.71 8.33 50.65
N ASP A 428 30.99 8.33 49.35
CA ASP A 428 31.24 9.54 48.55
C ASP A 428 29.99 10.11 47.87
N THR A 429 28.81 9.52 48.14
CA THR A 429 27.51 9.95 47.64
C THR A 429 26.58 10.38 48.79
N GLY A 430 25.47 11.06 48.46
CA GLY A 430 24.55 11.63 49.44
C GLY A 430 23.17 10.99 49.39
N SER A 431 22.21 11.63 50.05
CA SER A 431 20.78 11.30 49.93
C SER A 431 20.35 11.27 48.46
N GLY A 432 19.61 10.24 48.07
CA GLY A 432 19.19 10.04 46.69
C GLY A 432 18.84 8.59 46.36
N TYR A 433 18.59 8.35 45.08
CA TYR A 433 18.22 7.05 44.54
C TYR A 433 19.45 6.28 44.08
N TYR A 434 19.42 4.98 44.32
CA TYR A 434 20.45 4.05 43.89
C TYR A 434 19.81 2.94 43.06
N VAL A 435 20.37 2.72 41.88
CA VAL A 435 19.92 1.71 40.92
C VAL A 435 21.00 0.67 40.75
N ILE A 436 20.62 -0.59 40.83
CA ILE A 436 21.50 -1.73 40.62
C ILE A 436 21.05 -2.46 39.37
N GLY A 437 21.95 -2.59 38.40
CA GLY A 437 21.84 -3.61 37.35
C GLY A 437 22.64 -4.84 37.76
N VAL A 438 22.03 -6.02 37.70
CA VAL A 438 22.71 -7.31 37.93
C VAL A 438 22.86 -8.02 36.59
N TYR A 439 24.04 -8.60 36.37
CA TYR A 439 24.47 -9.15 35.09
C TYR A 439 25.07 -10.55 35.28
N GLU A 440 24.92 -11.40 34.28
CA GLU A 440 25.80 -12.55 34.10
C GLU A 440 27.26 -12.06 33.95
N ALA A 441 28.22 -12.73 34.60
CA ALA A 441 29.61 -12.31 34.53
C ALA A 441 30.11 -12.21 33.07
N GLY A 442 30.65 -11.04 32.71
CA GLY A 442 31.12 -10.77 31.34
C GLY A 442 30.03 -10.34 30.34
N ALA A 443 28.76 -10.23 30.75
CA ALA A 443 27.70 -9.69 29.89
C ALA A 443 27.90 -8.20 29.58
N ALA A 444 27.32 -7.74 28.46
CA ALA A 444 27.38 -6.34 28.06
C ALA A 444 26.62 -5.44 29.04
N ASP A 445 27.05 -4.18 29.19
CA ASP A 445 26.42 -3.20 30.09
C ASP A 445 24.95 -2.87 29.72
N SER A 446 24.54 -3.14 28.47
CA SER A 446 23.19 -2.87 27.96
C SER A 446 22.13 -3.88 28.42
N ASP A 447 22.54 -5.00 29.00
CA ASP A 447 21.69 -6.18 29.14
C ASP A 447 21.61 -6.61 30.62
N PRO A 448 21.09 -5.78 31.54
CA PRO A 448 20.89 -6.19 32.93
C PRO A 448 19.77 -7.23 33.02
N CYS A 449 20.00 -8.29 33.80
CA CYS A 449 19.02 -9.34 34.04
C CYS A 449 18.07 -8.95 35.18
N ILE A 450 18.57 -8.22 36.19
CA ILE A 450 17.78 -7.69 37.31
C ILE A 450 18.06 -6.21 37.43
N VAL A 451 17.01 -5.40 37.59
CA VAL A 451 17.13 -3.98 37.96
C VAL A 451 16.44 -3.77 39.29
N ALA A 452 17.14 -3.18 40.26
CA ALA A 452 16.59 -2.90 41.58
C ALA A 452 16.83 -1.44 41.99
N VAL A 453 15.84 -0.84 42.66
CA VAL A 453 15.89 0.56 43.13
C VAL A 453 15.75 0.68 44.63
N CYS A 454 16.60 1.49 45.27
CA CYS A 454 16.43 1.95 46.66
C CYS A 454 16.68 3.46 46.80
N TYR A 455 16.39 4.00 47.98
CA TYR A 455 16.60 5.39 48.35
C TYR A 455 17.33 5.48 49.69
N VAL A 456 18.24 6.44 49.82
CA VAL A 456 18.92 6.79 51.07
C VAL A 456 18.48 8.18 51.49
N GLU A 457 18.03 8.34 52.74
CA GLU A 457 17.56 9.61 53.32
C GLU A 457 18.61 10.71 53.44
#